data_AF-A0A356KLR1-F1
#
_entry.id   AF-A0A356KLR1-F1
#
_cell.length_a   1.000
_cell.length_b   1.000
_cell.length_c   1.000
_cell.angle_alpha   90.00
_cell.angle_beta   90.00
_cell.angle_gamma   90.00
#
_symmetry.space_group_name_H-M   'P 1'
#
loop_
_entity.id
_entity.type
_entity.pdbx_description
1 polymer ?
#
loop_
_entity_poly.entity_id
_entity_poly.type
_entity_poly.pdbx_seq_one_letter_code
_entity_poly.pdbx_strand_id
1 'polypeptide(L)'
;MSDHLYSFRRYAGEGSQVYYVNAFLGLPAWLAWVRFDLVVLHYTFMAEKWQRARWQRQLERTLPVLSRLQAGHLAVMCQDEYVHSDPVNDFLRELGVGTMVTCLPEHEWETVYPRARSGLSHYLTQAPGYVDELACEWVARQPTTRAPRPIDIGYRARRLPYWLG
;
A
#
# COMPACT_ATOMS: atom_id res chain seq x y z
N MET A 1 2.68 -0.23 13.62
CA MET A 1 2.15 -0.99 12.45
C MET A 1 0.67 -1.29 12.58
N SER A 2 0.17 -1.59 13.79
CA SER A 2 -1.27 -1.71 14.10
C SER A 2 -2.05 -0.45 13.73
N ASP A 3 -1.56 0.74 14.05
CA ASP A 3 -2.33 1.98 13.81
C ASP A 3 -2.59 2.26 12.33
N HIS A 4 -1.61 2.03 11.46
CA HIS A 4 -1.82 2.21 10.03
C HIS A 4 -2.83 1.19 9.48
N LEU A 5 -2.66 -0.10 9.78
CA LEU A 5 -3.57 -1.13 9.27
C LEU A 5 -5.00 -0.92 9.79
N TYR A 6 -5.15 -0.61 11.08
CA TYR A 6 -6.46 -0.42 11.70
C TYR A 6 -7.05 0.98 11.51
N SER A 7 -6.35 1.89 10.82
CA SER A 7 -6.84 3.23 10.49
C SER A 7 -8.12 3.18 9.66
N PHE A 8 -8.23 2.26 8.70
CA PHE A 8 -9.45 2.09 7.91
C PHE A 8 -10.67 1.82 8.79
N ARG A 9 -10.58 0.95 9.79
CA ARG A 9 -11.68 0.70 10.72
C ARG A 9 -11.97 1.92 11.61
N ARG A 10 -10.92 2.63 12.04
CA ARG A 10 -11.05 3.79 12.93
C ARG A 10 -11.70 5.00 12.26
N TYR A 11 -11.39 5.21 10.99
CA TYR A 11 -11.80 6.41 10.23
C TYR A 11 -12.83 6.11 9.13
N ALA A 12 -13.23 4.85 8.92
CA ALA A 12 -14.36 4.56 8.07
C ALA A 12 -15.65 5.17 8.66
N GLY A 13 -16.53 5.65 7.79
CA GLY A 13 -17.80 6.23 8.19
C GLY A 13 -18.67 5.25 8.97
N GLU A 14 -19.58 5.79 9.79
CA GLU A 14 -20.50 4.99 10.60
C GLU A 14 -21.26 3.97 9.74
N GLY A 15 -21.37 2.74 10.24
CA GLY A 15 -22.00 1.61 9.52
C GLY A 15 -21.07 0.85 8.55
N SER A 16 -19.83 1.31 8.33
CA SER A 16 -18.88 0.61 7.47
C SER A 16 -18.38 -0.70 8.10
N GLN A 17 -18.31 -1.76 7.29
CA GLN A 17 -17.75 -3.05 7.72
C GLN A 17 -16.34 -3.23 7.16
N VAL A 18 -15.34 -3.27 8.04
CA VAL A 18 -13.92 -3.37 7.64
C VAL A 18 -13.34 -4.72 8.02
N TYR A 19 -12.95 -5.48 7.00
CA TYR A 19 -12.36 -6.81 7.11
C TYR A 19 -10.88 -6.78 6.72
N TYR A 20 -10.05 -7.48 7.49
CA TYR A 20 -8.62 -7.58 7.24
C TYR A 20 -8.28 -9.03 6.89
N VAL A 21 -7.65 -9.22 5.73
CA VAL A 21 -7.23 -10.54 5.26
C VAL A 21 -5.73 -10.50 4.99
N ASN A 22 -5.00 -11.40 5.64
CA ASN A 22 -3.59 -11.60 5.34
C ASN A 22 -3.45 -12.52 4.13
N ALA A 23 -2.93 -11.99 3.03
CA ALA A 23 -2.78 -12.71 1.76
C ALA A 23 -1.45 -13.49 1.62
N PHE A 24 -0.61 -13.52 2.66
CA PHE A 24 0.74 -14.13 2.59
C PHE A 24 0.72 -15.62 2.21
N LEU A 25 -0.30 -16.35 2.68
CA LEU A 25 -0.51 -17.77 2.37
C LEU A 25 -1.54 -17.99 1.25
N GLY A 26 -1.87 -16.94 0.50
CA GLY A 26 -2.97 -16.93 -0.46
C GLY A 26 -4.26 -16.38 0.14
N LEU A 27 -5.34 -16.44 -0.65
CA LEU A 27 -6.66 -15.98 -0.25
C LEU A 27 -7.63 -17.16 -0.16
N PRO A 28 -8.53 -17.18 0.84
CA PRO A 28 -9.55 -18.20 0.90
C PRO A 28 -10.56 -18.06 -0.25
N ALA A 29 -10.89 -19.17 -0.89
CA ALA A 29 -11.75 -19.18 -2.08
C ALA A 29 -13.17 -18.63 -1.85
N TRP A 30 -13.67 -18.67 -0.62
CA TRP A 30 -15.00 -18.14 -0.27
C TRP A 30 -15.08 -16.61 -0.42
N LEU A 31 -13.95 -15.89 -0.43
CA LEU A 31 -13.95 -14.43 -0.67
C LEU A 31 -14.49 -14.05 -2.04
N ALA A 32 -14.35 -14.92 -3.05
CA ALA A 32 -14.91 -14.69 -4.38
C ALA A 32 -16.45 -14.62 -4.40
N TRP A 33 -17.10 -14.99 -3.31
CA TRP A 33 -18.57 -15.01 -3.16
C TRP A 33 -19.09 -13.87 -2.28
N VAL A 34 -18.18 -13.06 -1.72
CA VAL A 34 -18.53 -11.93 -0.88
C VAL A 34 -18.42 -10.66 -1.72
N ARG A 35 -19.44 -9.81 -1.62
CA ARG A 35 -19.46 -8.50 -2.27
C ARG A 35 -18.87 -7.45 -1.34
N PHE A 36 -17.97 -6.66 -1.88
CA PHE A 36 -17.38 -5.51 -1.23
C PHE A 36 -17.59 -4.27 -2.08
N ASP A 37 -17.91 -3.14 -1.47
CA ASP A 37 -17.96 -1.87 -2.20
C ASP A 37 -16.56 -1.39 -2.57
N LEU A 38 -15.58 -1.66 -1.70
CA LEU A 38 -14.17 -1.30 -1.88
C LEU A 38 -13.27 -2.44 -1.41
N VAL A 39 -12.25 -2.73 -2.23
CA VAL A 39 -11.14 -3.61 -1.85
C VAL A 39 -9.84 -2.83 -2.01
N VAL A 40 -9.01 -2.88 -0.97
CA VAL A 40 -7.71 -2.21 -0.95
C VAL A 40 -6.61 -3.26 -0.86
N LEU A 41 -5.74 -3.31 -1.87
CA LEU A 41 -4.49 -4.05 -1.79
C LEU A 41 -3.44 -3.17 -1.13
N HIS A 42 -3.22 -3.44 0.15
CA HIS A 42 -2.36 -2.66 1.03
C HIS A 42 -0.88 -2.68 0.59
N TYR A 43 -0.09 -1.67 0.97
CA TYR A 43 1.32 -1.57 0.54
C TYR A 43 2.18 -2.76 0.98
N THR A 44 1.80 -3.46 2.06
CA THR A 44 2.48 -4.70 2.49
C THR A 44 2.28 -5.85 1.51
N PHE A 45 1.13 -5.89 0.81
CA PHE A 45 0.92 -6.82 -0.30
C PHE A 45 1.83 -6.45 -1.48
N MET A 46 1.89 -5.16 -1.80
CA MET A 46 2.74 -4.64 -2.89
C MET A 46 4.24 -4.72 -2.58
N ALA A 47 4.64 -4.83 -1.31
CA ALA A 47 6.05 -4.96 -0.93
C ALA A 47 6.71 -6.23 -1.51
N GLU A 48 5.93 -7.28 -1.78
CA GLU A 48 6.44 -8.51 -2.42
C GLU A 48 7.01 -8.24 -3.84
N LYS A 49 6.61 -7.13 -4.49
CA LYS A 49 7.09 -6.72 -5.82
C LYS A 49 8.61 -6.56 -5.88
N TRP A 50 9.25 -6.25 -4.76
CA TRP A 50 10.69 -6.01 -4.64
C TRP A 50 11.55 -7.17 -5.16
N GLN A 51 11.04 -8.40 -5.10
CA GLN A 51 11.73 -9.56 -5.66
C GLN A 51 10.79 -10.25 -6.62
N ARG A 52 11.16 -10.29 -7.91
CA ARG A 52 10.31 -10.86 -8.96
C ARG A 52 9.79 -12.26 -8.66
N ALA A 53 10.62 -13.14 -8.08
CA ALA A 53 10.21 -14.50 -7.70
C ALA A 53 9.19 -14.52 -6.54
N ARG A 54 9.30 -13.59 -5.58
CA ARG A 54 8.31 -13.45 -4.50
C ARG A 54 7.01 -12.89 -5.03
N TRP A 55 7.08 -11.89 -5.90
CA TRP A 55 5.92 -11.33 -6.60
C TRP A 55 5.15 -12.40 -7.37
N GLN A 56 5.84 -13.18 -8.19
CA GLN A 56 5.22 -14.28 -8.95
C GLN A 56 4.53 -15.29 -8.03
N ARG A 57 5.20 -15.72 -6.96
CA ARG A 57 4.60 -16.65 -5.98
C ARG A 57 3.39 -16.05 -5.26
N GLN A 58 3.43 -14.76 -4.93
CA GLN A 58 2.31 -14.05 -4.34
C GLN A 58 1.12 -14.05 -5.31
N LEU A 59 1.36 -13.70 -6.58
CA LEU A 59 0.35 -13.70 -7.63
C LEU A 59 -0.26 -15.09 -7.88
N GLU A 60 0.55 -16.13 -8.00
CA GLU A 60 0.08 -17.53 -8.15
C GLU A 60 -0.89 -17.93 -7.04
N ARG A 61 -0.66 -17.45 -5.81
CA ARG A 61 -1.48 -17.77 -4.63
C ARG A 61 -2.75 -16.92 -4.52
N THR A 62 -2.81 -15.75 -5.16
CA THR A 62 -3.90 -14.80 -4.92
C THR A 62 -4.73 -14.45 -6.14
N LEU A 63 -4.13 -14.43 -7.35
CA LEU A 63 -4.85 -14.13 -8.59
C LEU A 63 -6.10 -15.00 -8.82
N PRO A 64 -6.11 -16.32 -8.51
CA PRO A 64 -7.30 -17.14 -8.70
C PRO A 64 -8.54 -16.65 -7.92
N VAL A 65 -8.32 -15.97 -6.80
CA VAL A 65 -9.40 -15.38 -5.98
C VAL A 65 -9.61 -13.91 -6.33
N LEU A 66 -8.54 -13.13 -6.48
CA LEU A 66 -8.63 -11.69 -6.79
C LEU A 66 -9.36 -11.42 -8.11
N SER A 67 -9.08 -12.19 -9.15
CA SER A 67 -9.74 -12.08 -10.47
C SER A 67 -11.24 -12.38 -10.45
N ARG A 68 -11.73 -13.01 -9.38
CA ARG A 68 -13.14 -13.39 -9.20
C ARG A 68 -13.82 -12.61 -8.07
N LEU A 69 -13.09 -11.70 -7.44
CA LEU A 69 -13.57 -10.94 -6.30
C LEU A 69 -14.67 -9.99 -6.77
N GLN A 70 -15.77 -9.93 -6.01
CA GLN A 70 -16.87 -9.02 -6.32
C GLN A 70 -16.61 -7.69 -5.61
N ALA A 71 -15.88 -6.79 -6.25
CA ALA A 71 -15.57 -5.46 -5.73
C ALA A 71 -16.23 -4.38 -6.59
N GLY A 72 -16.93 -3.42 -5.96
CA GLY A 72 -17.42 -2.22 -6.64
C GLY A 72 -16.27 -1.33 -7.12
N HIS A 73 -15.19 -1.27 -6.33
CA HIS A 73 -13.96 -0.58 -6.67
C HIS A 73 -12.74 -1.31 -6.12
N LEU A 74 -11.65 -1.32 -6.90
CA LEU A 74 -10.37 -1.89 -6.49
C LEU A 74 -9.30 -0.80 -6.47
N ALA A 75 -8.67 -0.64 -5.32
CA ALA A 75 -7.57 0.29 -5.11
C ALA A 75 -6.30 -0.45 -4.67
N VAL A 76 -5.14 0.06 -5.08
CA VAL A 76 -3.83 -0.45 -4.68
C VAL A 76 -3.07 0.67 -3.99
N MET A 77 -2.42 0.35 -2.87
CA MET A 77 -1.45 1.24 -2.24
C MET A 77 -0.05 0.74 -2.57
N CYS A 78 0.77 1.56 -3.22
CA CYS A 78 2.15 1.23 -3.53
C CYS A 78 3.10 2.21 -2.83
N GLN A 79 4.19 1.66 -2.28
CA GLN A 79 5.33 2.42 -1.75
C GLN A 79 6.61 1.82 -2.34
N ASP A 80 7.76 2.49 -2.17
CA ASP A 80 9.04 2.09 -2.77
C ASP A 80 8.91 1.83 -4.29
N GLU A 81 8.50 2.86 -5.02
CA GLU A 81 7.99 2.77 -6.40
C GLU A 81 9.07 2.87 -7.48
N TYR A 82 10.33 2.71 -7.12
CA TYR A 82 11.48 2.77 -8.03
C TYR A 82 11.88 1.41 -8.63
N VAL A 83 11.19 0.33 -8.29
CA VAL A 83 11.54 -1.03 -8.74
C VAL A 83 10.33 -1.77 -9.30
N HIS A 84 10.54 -2.47 -10.41
CA HIS A 84 9.58 -3.39 -11.03
C HIS A 84 8.19 -2.78 -11.29
N SER A 85 8.15 -1.50 -11.73
CA SER A 85 6.91 -0.82 -12.14
C SER A 85 6.20 -1.56 -13.28
N ASP A 86 6.94 -2.13 -14.23
CA ASP A 86 6.43 -2.90 -15.36
C ASP A 86 5.49 -4.05 -14.95
N PRO A 87 5.94 -5.06 -14.16
CA PRO A 87 5.06 -6.09 -13.63
C PRO A 87 3.88 -5.58 -12.80
N VAL A 88 4.04 -4.44 -12.12
CA VAL A 88 2.93 -3.83 -11.38
C VAL A 88 1.89 -3.30 -12.35
N ASN A 89 2.27 -2.56 -13.38
CA ASN A 89 1.33 -2.05 -14.39
C ASN A 89 0.53 -3.17 -15.05
N ASP A 90 1.18 -4.29 -15.37
CA ASP A 90 0.50 -5.44 -15.96
C ASP A 90 -0.52 -6.05 -14.98
N PHE A 91 -0.15 -6.18 -13.71
CA PHE A 91 -1.05 -6.62 -12.64
C PHE A 91 -2.24 -5.69 -12.41
N LEU A 92 -2.01 -4.37 -12.40
CA LEU A 92 -3.07 -3.36 -12.24
C LEU A 92 -4.12 -3.52 -13.33
N ARG A 93 -3.67 -3.67 -14.58
CA ARG A 93 -4.54 -3.86 -15.73
C ARG A 93 -5.27 -5.19 -15.68
N GLU A 94 -4.58 -6.28 -15.37
CA GLU A 94 -5.17 -7.62 -15.29
C GLU A 94 -6.33 -7.67 -14.28
N LEU A 95 -6.16 -7.04 -13.11
CA LEU A 95 -7.20 -6.99 -12.09
C LEU A 95 -8.23 -5.87 -12.27
N GLY A 96 -8.05 -4.98 -13.25
CA GLY A 96 -8.93 -3.82 -13.42
C GLY A 96 -8.89 -2.85 -12.24
N VAL A 97 -7.69 -2.61 -11.69
CA VAL A 97 -7.51 -1.65 -10.59
C VAL A 97 -7.87 -0.24 -11.07
N GLY A 98 -8.78 0.43 -10.37
CA GLY A 98 -9.24 1.76 -10.73
C GLY A 98 -8.42 2.89 -10.09
N THR A 99 -7.80 2.65 -8.93
CA THR A 99 -7.07 3.68 -8.18
C THR A 99 -5.71 3.21 -7.70
N MET A 100 -4.69 4.04 -7.95
CA MET A 100 -3.36 3.92 -7.36
C MET A 100 -3.19 4.96 -6.24
N VAL A 101 -2.89 4.50 -5.04
CA VAL A 101 -2.43 5.35 -3.94
C VAL A 101 -0.91 5.24 -3.88
N THR A 102 -0.22 6.34 -4.10
CA THR A 102 1.21 6.40 -4.44
C THR A 102 1.95 7.41 -3.57
N CYS A 103 3.26 7.24 -3.37
CA CYS A 103 4.12 8.25 -2.78
C CYS A 103 4.69 9.22 -3.82
N LEU A 104 4.42 8.99 -5.10
CA LEU A 104 4.93 9.81 -6.20
C LEU A 104 4.22 11.17 -6.26
N PRO A 105 4.95 12.24 -6.61
CA PRO A 105 4.32 13.51 -6.96
C PRO A 105 3.54 13.38 -8.28
N GLU A 106 2.55 14.24 -8.51
CA GLU A 106 1.60 14.10 -9.63
C GLU A 106 2.25 14.04 -11.01
N HIS A 107 3.34 14.78 -11.22
CA HIS A 107 4.06 14.81 -12.49
C HIS A 107 4.76 13.49 -12.84
N GLU A 108 4.98 12.60 -11.87
CA GLU A 108 5.61 11.29 -12.09
C GLU A 108 4.60 10.16 -12.32
N TRP A 109 3.29 10.42 -12.14
CA TRP A 109 2.26 9.39 -12.25
C TRP A 109 2.24 8.69 -13.60
N GLU A 110 2.27 9.44 -14.70
CA GLU A 110 2.27 8.88 -16.06
C GLU A 110 3.61 8.25 -16.44
N THR A 111 4.71 8.64 -15.79
CA THR A 111 6.02 8.03 -16.00
C THR A 111 6.06 6.61 -15.43
N VAL A 112 5.62 6.45 -14.18
CA VAL A 112 5.75 5.17 -13.45
C VAL A 112 4.54 4.26 -13.70
N TYR A 113 3.34 4.84 -13.76
CA TYR A 113 2.10 4.10 -13.99
C TYR A 113 1.29 4.70 -15.14
N PRO A 114 1.76 4.67 -16.39
CA PRO A 114 1.04 5.28 -17.50
C PRO A 114 -0.40 4.76 -17.59
N ARG A 115 -1.42 5.61 -17.72
CA ARG A 115 -2.83 5.15 -17.79
C ARG A 115 -3.07 4.18 -18.93
N ALA A 116 -2.44 4.42 -20.08
CA ALA A 116 -2.49 3.53 -21.24
C ALA A 116 -1.92 2.13 -20.95
N ARG A 117 -1.07 1.98 -19.92
CA ARG A 117 -0.49 0.70 -19.49
C ARG A 117 -1.17 0.13 -18.23
N SER A 118 -1.57 0.94 -17.28
CA SER A 118 -2.11 0.44 -16.02
C SER A 118 -3.62 0.24 -16.06
N GLY A 119 -4.33 0.95 -16.94
CA GLY A 119 -5.80 1.03 -16.92
C GLY A 119 -6.36 1.88 -15.77
N LEU A 120 -5.50 2.58 -15.03
CA LEU A 120 -5.92 3.40 -13.88
C LEU A 120 -6.83 4.54 -14.30
N SER A 121 -7.84 4.81 -13.47
CA SER A 121 -8.71 5.99 -13.60
C SER A 121 -8.28 7.12 -12.66
N HIS A 122 -7.76 6.76 -11.48
CA HIS A 122 -7.45 7.71 -10.41
C HIS A 122 -6.10 7.45 -9.77
N TYR A 123 -5.50 8.52 -9.26
CA TYR A 123 -4.24 8.53 -8.53
C TYR A 123 -4.45 9.37 -7.27
N LEU A 124 -3.86 8.94 -6.17
CA LEU A 124 -3.89 9.65 -4.90
C LEU A 124 -2.46 9.67 -4.34
N THR A 125 -1.84 10.84 -4.28
CA THR A 125 -0.55 10.98 -3.63
C THR A 125 -0.73 11.00 -2.11
N GLN A 126 0.07 10.20 -1.40
CA GLN A 126 0.12 10.14 0.05
C GLN A 126 1.56 10.21 0.56
N ALA A 127 1.73 10.63 1.81
CA ALA A 127 2.99 10.46 2.51
C ALA A 127 3.25 8.97 2.82
N PRO A 128 4.52 8.52 2.89
CA PRO A 128 4.85 7.15 3.25
C PRO A 128 4.48 6.80 4.70
N GLY A 129 4.23 7.80 5.53
CA GLY A 129 3.76 7.65 6.90
C GLY A 129 3.15 8.94 7.45
N TYR A 130 2.28 8.78 8.44
CA TYR A 130 1.60 9.86 9.15
C TYR A 130 1.77 9.64 10.66
N VAL A 131 1.73 10.73 11.42
CA VAL A 131 1.61 10.70 12.88
C VAL A 131 0.18 11.11 13.20
N ASP A 132 -0.57 10.23 13.87
CA ASP A 132 -1.96 10.51 14.24
C ASP A 132 -2.03 11.33 15.55
N GLU A 133 -3.22 11.86 15.83
CA GLU A 133 -3.48 12.73 16.99
C GLU A 133 -3.20 12.01 18.31
N LEU A 134 -3.53 10.71 18.38
CA LEU A 134 -3.25 9.87 19.54
C LEU A 134 -1.75 9.73 19.80
N ALA A 135 -0.95 9.54 18.75
CA ALA A 135 0.50 9.53 18.85
C ALA A 135 1.04 10.90 19.29
N CYS A 136 0.50 12.00 18.75
CA CYS A 136 0.85 13.35 19.19
C CYS A 136 0.55 13.58 20.67
N GLU A 137 -0.64 13.19 21.15
CA GLU A 137 -1.01 13.26 22.56
C GLU A 137 -0.11 12.40 23.44
N TRP A 138 0.19 11.18 23.00
CA TRP A 138 1.09 10.28 23.72
C TRP A 138 2.49 10.88 23.85
N VAL A 139 3.03 11.45 22.77
CA VAL A 139 4.33 12.16 22.79
C VAL A 139 4.28 13.37 23.72
N ALA A 140 3.21 14.17 23.68
CA ALA A 140 3.06 15.35 24.53
C ALA A 140 3.02 15.03 26.04
N ARG A 141 2.56 13.82 26.41
CA ARG A 141 2.55 13.33 27.80
C ARG A 141 3.89 12.76 28.25
N GLN A 142 4.86 12.57 27.36
CA GLN A 142 6.19 12.08 27.74
C GLN A 142 6.96 13.15 28.52
N PRO A 143 7.72 12.77 29.57
CA PRO A 143 8.56 13.72 30.29
C PRO A 143 9.55 14.40 29.33
N THR A 144 9.52 15.73 29.29
CA THR A 144 10.42 16.56 28.48
C THR A 144 11.85 16.59 29.02
N THR A 145 12.08 16.06 30.23
CA THR A 145 13.40 15.94 30.85
C THR A 145 14.22 14.84 30.19
N ARG A 146 14.68 15.09 28.97
CA ARG A 146 15.79 14.35 28.36
C ARG A 146 17.07 15.13 28.60
N ALA A 147 18.13 14.44 28.96
CA ALA A 147 19.47 15.01 28.96
C ALA A 147 19.73 15.64 27.57
N PRO A 148 20.42 16.80 27.50
CA PRO A 148 20.72 17.44 26.24
C PRO A 148 21.44 16.44 25.32
N ARG A 149 20.83 16.21 24.16
CA ARG A 149 21.36 15.32 23.14
C ARG A 149 22.03 16.19 22.07
N PRO A 150 23.25 15.86 21.64
CA PRO A 150 23.93 16.61 20.58
C PRO A 150 23.29 16.40 19.20
N ILE A 151 22.42 15.39 19.05
CA ILE A 151 21.75 15.03 17.80
C ILE A 151 20.25 14.89 18.05
N ASP A 152 19.46 15.71 17.36
CA ASP A 152 18.01 15.67 17.46
C ASP A 152 17.34 14.70 16.48
N ILE A 153 17.88 14.58 15.28
CA ILE A 153 17.40 13.65 14.25
C ILE A 153 18.64 13.04 13.60
N GLY A 154 18.78 11.72 13.72
CA GLY A 154 19.84 10.96 13.08
C GLY A 154 19.30 10.22 11.87
N TYR A 155 19.83 10.51 10.69
CA TYR A 155 19.51 9.75 9.48
C TYR A 155 20.61 8.76 9.17
N ARG A 156 20.26 7.47 9.10
CA ARG A 156 21.19 6.40 8.73
C ARG A 156 20.85 5.87 7.34
N ALA A 157 21.44 6.48 6.33
CA ALA A 157 21.48 5.90 4.99
C ALA A 157 22.59 4.85 4.86
N ARG A 158 22.44 3.95 3.89
CA ARG A 158 23.54 3.13 3.35
C ARG A 158 23.88 3.67 1.98
N ARG A 159 25.11 3.46 1.52
CA ARG A 159 25.44 3.68 0.11
C ARG A 159 24.64 2.66 -0.71
N LEU A 160 23.65 3.13 -1.45
CA LEU A 160 22.82 2.28 -2.28
C LEU A 160 23.51 2.04 -3.63
N PRO A 161 23.31 0.88 -4.27
CA PRO A 161 23.74 0.68 -5.64
C PRO A 161 23.00 1.61 -6.61
N TYR A 162 23.61 1.91 -7.76
CA TYR A 162 23.03 2.83 -8.75
C TYR A 162 21.70 2.34 -9.33
N TRP A 163 21.43 1.03 -9.31
CA TRP A 163 20.17 0.45 -9.81
C TRP A 163 19.00 0.58 -8.83
N LEU A 164 19.20 1.20 -7.67
CA LEU A 164 18.15 1.47 -6.69
C LEU A 164 17.54 2.88 -6.84
N GLY A 165 17.91 3.60 -7.92
CA GLY A 165 17.48 4.96 -8.26
C GLY A 165 18.30 5.49 -9.44
#